data_AF-A0A944AGT4-F1
#
_entry.id   AF-A0A944AGT4-F1
#
_cell.length_a   1.000
_cell.length_b   1.000
_cell.length_c   1.000
_cell.angle_alpha   90.00
_cell.angle_beta   90.00
_cell.angle_gamma   90.00
#
_symmetry.space_group_name_H-M   'P 1'
#
loop_
_entity.id
_entity.type
_entity.pdbx_description
1 polymer ?
#
loop_
_entity_poly.entity_id
_entity_poly.type
_entity_poly.pdbx_seq_one_letter_code
_entity_poly.pdbx_strand_id
1 'polypeptide(L)'
;MKTIDIRLDKDFRIPSDVQVEGNDYAIIRLTSDTMSSLGLRELRKALAEAISGIEAEGVTPVLLSLPPLELRRWLDGCNAYLWHEAVNMELCRLAWQNGIPFIDITTPMLGEGKLRKLLKEDGLQLSREGESFVNSLIDKELALI
;
A
#
# COMPACT_ATOMS: atom_id res chain seq x y z
N MET A 1 10.94 -16.76 -2.66
CA MET A 1 10.08 -15.71 -2.11
C MET A 1 8.85 -15.60 -2.98
N LYS A 2 7.68 -15.90 -2.43
CA LYS A 2 6.40 -15.71 -3.10
C LYS A 2 5.67 -14.60 -2.35
N THR A 3 5.01 -13.73 -3.11
CA THR A 3 4.38 -12.50 -2.62
C THR A 3 2.91 -12.54 -2.96
N ILE A 4 2.05 -12.27 -1.99
CA ILE A 4 0.61 -12.10 -2.21
C ILE A 4 0.27 -10.63 -2.11
N ASP A 5 -0.35 -10.11 -3.16
CA ASP A 5 -0.96 -8.78 -3.17
C ASP A 5 -2.37 -8.89 -2.58
N ILE A 6 -2.51 -8.54 -1.30
CA ILE A 6 -3.80 -8.60 -0.60
C ILE A 6 -4.52 -7.28 -0.83
N ARG A 7 -5.51 -7.33 -1.73
CA ARG A 7 -6.59 -6.35 -1.77
C ARG A 7 -7.64 -6.80 -0.78
N LEU A 8 -7.70 -6.10 0.34
CA LEU A 8 -8.68 -6.37 1.38
C LEU A 8 -10.09 -6.28 0.78
N ASP A 9 -10.92 -7.29 1.06
CA ASP A 9 -12.35 -7.20 0.74
C ASP A 9 -13.04 -6.14 1.62
N LYS A 10 -14.32 -5.90 1.39
CA LYS A 10 -15.13 -4.92 2.15
C LYS A 10 -15.19 -5.21 3.66
N ASP A 11 -14.89 -6.44 4.06
CA ASP A 11 -14.88 -6.94 5.44
C ASP A 11 -13.43 -7.14 5.95
N PHE A 12 -12.45 -6.63 5.20
CA PHE A 12 -11.02 -6.65 5.48
C PHE A 12 -10.44 -8.04 5.70
N ARG A 13 -11.05 -9.05 5.07
CA ARG A 13 -10.54 -10.41 5.04
C ARG A 13 -9.67 -10.61 3.82
N ILE A 14 -8.71 -11.53 3.97
CA ILE A 14 -8.07 -12.16 2.82
C ILE A 14 -9.18 -12.87 2.05
N PRO A 15 -9.40 -12.54 0.76
CA PRO A 15 -10.40 -13.23 -0.04
C PRO A 15 -10.17 -14.75 0.01
N SER A 16 -11.25 -15.54 0.17
CA SER A 16 -11.13 -16.99 0.39
C SER A 16 -10.53 -17.75 -0.80
N ASP A 17 -10.39 -17.11 -1.95
CA ASP A 17 -9.72 -17.59 -3.16
C ASP A 17 -8.19 -17.34 -3.15
N VAL A 18 -7.66 -16.60 -2.18
CA VAL A 18 -6.23 -16.34 -2.03
C VAL A 18 -5.60 -17.40 -1.10
N GLN A 19 -4.75 -18.26 -1.67
CA GLN A 19 -3.99 -19.24 -0.89
C GLN A 19 -2.71 -18.63 -0.31
N VAL A 20 -2.64 -18.54 1.02
CA VAL A 20 -1.51 -17.93 1.74
C VAL A 20 -0.41 -18.94 2.12
N GLU A 21 -0.63 -20.24 1.93
CA GLU A 21 0.36 -21.30 2.25
C GLU A 21 1.65 -21.21 1.42
N GLY A 22 2.79 -21.22 2.11
CA GLY A 22 4.12 -21.25 1.49
C GLY A 22 4.64 -19.91 0.96
N ASN A 23 4.13 -18.79 1.49
CA ASN A 23 4.64 -17.43 1.21
C ASN A 23 5.33 -16.87 2.45
N ASP A 24 6.49 -16.25 2.26
CA ASP A 24 7.27 -15.65 3.35
C ASP A 24 6.65 -14.30 3.80
N TYR A 25 6.05 -13.56 2.84
CA TYR A 25 5.49 -12.22 3.05
C TYR A 25 4.16 -12.01 2.32
N ALA A 26 3.25 -11.28 2.98
CA ALA A 26 1.96 -10.85 2.43
C ALA A 26 1.89 -9.32 2.37
N ILE A 27 1.79 -8.77 1.17
CA ILE A 27 1.83 -7.33 0.91
C ILE A 27 0.42 -6.77 0.94
N ILE A 28 0.17 -5.79 1.82
CA ILE A 28 -1.12 -5.11 1.91
C ILE A 28 -1.06 -3.82 1.09
N ARG A 29 -1.72 -3.82 -0.08
CA ARG A 29 -1.83 -2.63 -0.93
C ARG A 29 -3.19 -1.97 -0.77
N LEU A 30 -3.18 -0.69 -0.43
CA LEU A 30 -4.37 0.15 -0.51
C LEU A 30 -4.50 0.68 -1.95
N THR A 31 -5.67 0.51 -2.56
CA THR A 31 -5.97 1.08 -3.88
C THR A 31 -6.83 2.33 -3.73
N SER A 32 -6.84 3.20 -4.74
CA SER A 32 -7.68 4.41 -4.80
C SER A 32 -9.16 4.16 -4.49
N ASP A 33 -9.65 2.95 -4.77
CA ASP A 33 -11.05 2.59 -4.57
C ASP A 33 -11.36 2.35 -3.08
N THR A 34 -10.37 1.93 -2.29
CA THR A 34 -10.45 1.83 -0.83
C THR A 34 -10.45 3.23 -0.16
N MET A 35 -10.07 4.27 -0.90
CA MET A 35 -9.77 5.60 -0.36
C MET A 35 -10.95 6.57 -0.32
N SER A 36 -12.00 6.31 -1.12
CA SER A 36 -13.09 7.28 -1.28
C SER A 36 -14.21 7.15 -0.25
N SER A 37 -14.22 6.08 0.56
CA SER A 37 -15.34 5.75 1.46
C SER A 37 -14.97 5.55 2.93
N LEU A 38 -13.67 5.41 3.25
CA LEU A 38 -13.23 5.03 4.60
C LEU A 38 -12.57 6.19 5.37
N GLY A 39 -13.04 6.44 6.59
CA GLY A 39 -12.34 7.31 7.54
C GLY A 39 -11.06 6.65 8.07
N LEU A 40 -10.12 7.46 8.58
CA LEU A 40 -8.85 6.96 9.15
C LEU A 40 -9.06 5.95 10.29
N ARG A 41 -10.15 6.08 11.05
CA ARG A 41 -10.46 5.16 12.16
C ARG A 41 -10.85 3.78 11.65
N GLU A 42 -11.70 3.76 10.63
CA GLU A 42 -12.15 2.54 9.96
C GLU A 42 -10.96 1.87 9.24
N LEU A 43 -10.08 2.67 8.62
CA LEU A 43 -8.85 2.17 8.01
C LEU A 43 -7.91 1.53 9.03
N ARG A 44 -7.74 2.14 10.20
CA ARG A 44 -6.93 1.54 11.29
C ARG A 44 -7.47 0.19 11.71
N LYS A 45 -8.78 0.09 11.90
CA LYS A 45 -9.44 -1.14 12.33
C LYS A 45 -9.25 -2.23 11.26
N ALA A 46 -9.51 -1.89 10.01
CA ALA A 46 -9.29 -2.74 8.86
C ALA A 46 -7.87 -3.30 8.76
N LEU A 47 -6.87 -2.42 8.85
CA LEU A 47 -5.47 -2.81 8.77
C LEU A 47 -5.07 -3.70 9.95
N ALA A 48 -5.52 -3.39 11.17
CA ALA A 48 -5.23 -4.22 12.34
C ALA A 48 -5.85 -5.63 12.23
N GLU A 49 -7.08 -5.72 11.73
CA GLU A 49 -7.75 -7.00 11.46
C GLU A 49 -7.01 -7.79 10.36
N ALA A 50 -6.60 -7.13 9.29
CA ALA A 50 -5.83 -7.74 8.20
C ALA A 50 -4.47 -8.28 8.68
N ILE A 51 -3.71 -7.47 9.42
CA ILE A 51 -2.42 -7.86 10.01
C ILE A 51 -2.61 -9.10 10.89
N SER A 52 -3.58 -9.05 11.82
CA SER A 52 -3.84 -10.16 12.73
C SER A 52 -4.26 -11.44 11.99
N GLY A 53 -5.05 -11.31 10.92
CA GLY A 53 -5.47 -12.44 10.08
C GLY A 53 -4.31 -13.07 9.32
N ILE A 54 -3.39 -12.27 8.79
CA ILE A 54 -2.20 -12.76 8.09
C ILE A 54 -1.24 -13.46 9.06
N GLU A 55 -1.00 -12.87 10.24
CA GLU A 55 -0.12 -13.45 11.26
C GLU A 55 -0.66 -14.78 11.81
N ALA A 56 -1.99 -14.92 11.93
CA ALA A 56 -2.63 -16.16 12.37
C ALA A 56 -2.38 -17.34 11.42
N GLU A 57 -2.15 -17.06 10.14
CA GLU A 57 -1.76 -18.05 9.11
C GLU A 57 -0.24 -18.30 9.08
N GLY A 58 0.54 -17.68 9.97
CA GLY A 58 1.99 -17.83 10.06
C GLY A 58 2.77 -17.08 8.96
N VAL A 59 2.14 -16.09 8.32
CA VAL A 59 2.75 -15.28 7.25
C VAL A 59 3.10 -13.90 7.79
N THR A 60 4.18 -13.30 7.28
CA THR A 60 4.59 -11.95 7.71
C THR A 60 3.85 -10.88 6.88
N PRO A 61 2.98 -10.06 7.48
CA PRO A 61 2.35 -8.95 6.76
C PRO A 61 3.37 -7.84 6.48
N VAL A 62 3.23 -7.16 5.34
CA VAL A 62 4.08 -6.04 4.92
C VAL A 62 3.19 -4.89 4.51
N LEU A 63 3.39 -3.73 5.13
CA LEU A 63 2.73 -2.48 4.74
C LEU A 63 3.61 -1.72 3.77
N LEU A 64 2.99 -0.95 2.89
CA LEU A 64 3.69 -0.04 1.99
C LEU A 64 3.09 1.34 2.07
N SER A 65 3.92 2.36 1.86
CA SER A 65 3.40 3.69 1.58
C SER A 65 2.61 3.70 0.26
N LEU A 66 1.87 4.78 0.05
CA LEU A 66 1.04 4.98 -1.13
C LEU A 66 1.85 5.65 -2.27
N PRO A 67 1.50 5.40 -3.54
CA PRO A 67 2.09 6.11 -4.67
C PRO A 67 1.84 7.62 -4.56
N PRO A 68 2.84 8.48 -4.79
CA PRO A 68 2.64 9.92 -4.74
C PRO A 68 1.58 10.36 -5.76
N LEU A 69 0.78 11.38 -5.40
CA LEU A 69 -0.25 11.94 -6.26
C LEU A 69 0.30 13.08 -7.13
N GLU A 70 -0.13 13.17 -8.38
CA GLU A 70 0.12 14.32 -9.26
C GLU A 70 -1.21 14.98 -9.67
N LEU A 71 -1.75 15.78 -8.76
CA LEU A 71 -3.08 16.38 -8.93
C LEU A 71 -3.01 17.57 -9.90
N ARG A 72 -3.75 17.47 -11.02
CA ARG A 72 -3.78 18.51 -12.06
C ARG A 72 -4.43 19.84 -11.62
N ARG A 73 -5.19 19.84 -10.52
CA ARG A 73 -5.86 21.02 -9.96
C ARG A 73 -5.57 21.15 -8.47
N TRP A 74 -4.92 22.24 -8.10
CA TRP A 74 -4.48 22.50 -6.72
C TRP A 74 -5.65 22.57 -5.71
N LEU A 75 -6.73 23.27 -6.06
CA LEU A 75 -7.85 23.53 -5.14
C LEU A 75 -8.70 22.29 -4.82
N ASP A 76 -8.86 21.37 -5.79
CA ASP A 76 -9.58 20.11 -5.57
C ASP A 76 -8.68 19.07 -4.85
N GLY A 77 -7.36 19.27 -4.89
CA GLY A 77 -6.38 18.28 -4.50
C GLY A 77 -5.84 18.37 -3.08
N CYS A 78 -5.95 19.52 -2.40
CA CYS A 78 -5.39 19.69 -1.06
C CYS A 78 -5.92 18.68 -0.04
N ASN A 79 -7.23 18.39 -0.07
CA ASN A 79 -7.83 17.42 0.86
C ASN A 79 -7.38 15.99 0.55
N ALA A 80 -7.29 15.63 -0.74
CA ALA A 80 -6.82 14.33 -1.16
C ALA A 80 -5.35 14.13 -0.73
N TYR A 81 -4.49 15.12 -0.97
CA TYR A 81 -3.09 15.09 -0.58
C TYR A 81 -2.92 14.95 0.95
N LEU A 82 -3.59 15.80 1.74
CA LEU A 82 -3.49 15.74 3.20
C LEU A 82 -3.97 14.41 3.77
N TRP A 83 -5.06 13.88 3.21
CA TRP A 83 -5.56 12.57 3.62
C TRP A 83 -4.59 11.45 3.22
N HIS A 84 -3.99 11.54 2.03
CA HIS A 84 -2.99 10.59 1.53
C HIS A 84 -1.75 10.54 2.42
N GLU A 85 -1.24 11.71 2.84
CA GLU A 85 -0.16 11.82 3.81
C GLU A 85 -0.56 11.26 5.19
N ALA A 86 -1.78 11.56 5.66
CA ALA A 86 -2.29 11.00 6.92
C ALA A 86 -2.36 9.46 6.89
N VAL A 87 -2.72 8.88 5.74
CA VAL A 87 -2.71 7.43 5.55
C VAL A 87 -1.29 6.87 5.55
N ASN A 88 -0.35 7.49 4.83
CA ASN A 88 1.07 7.09 4.87
C ASN A 88 1.63 7.07 6.29
N MET A 89 1.32 8.10 7.09
CA MET A 89 1.69 8.15 8.50
C MET A 89 1.05 7.03 9.31
N GLU A 90 -0.21 6.70 9.03
CA GLU A 90 -0.92 5.62 9.71
C GLU A 90 -0.34 4.24 9.40
N LEU A 91 0.00 3.99 8.14
CA LEU A 91 0.64 2.75 7.70
C LEU A 91 2.02 2.58 8.35
N CYS A 92 2.85 3.62 8.33
CA CYS A 92 4.15 3.62 8.99
C CYS A 92 4.01 3.37 10.51
N ARG A 93 3.07 4.06 11.16
CA ARG A 93 2.78 3.90 12.59
C ARG A 93 2.34 2.48 12.93
N LEU A 94 1.43 1.89 12.16
CA LEU A 94 0.96 0.52 12.37
C LEU A 94 2.06 -0.51 12.13
N ALA A 95 2.89 -0.32 11.11
CA ALA A 95 4.01 -1.21 10.85
C ALA A 95 4.98 -1.24 12.05
N TRP A 96 5.37 -0.05 12.51
CA TRP A 96 6.23 0.11 13.69
C TRP A 96 5.64 -0.53 14.95
N GLN A 97 4.34 -0.31 15.22
CA GLN A 97 3.69 -0.81 16.43
C GLN A 97 3.57 -2.34 16.47
N ASN A 98 3.35 -2.98 15.32
CA ASN A 98 3.23 -4.43 15.24
C ASN A 98 4.59 -5.10 14.98
N GLY A 99 5.66 -4.32 14.75
CA GLY A 99 6.98 -4.87 14.44
C GLY A 99 7.06 -5.55 13.07
N ILE A 100 6.24 -5.11 12.12
CA ILE A 100 6.14 -5.69 10.78
C ILE A 100 6.86 -4.80 9.75
N PRO A 101 7.36 -5.35 8.63
CA PRO A 101 8.05 -4.56 7.62
C PRO A 101 7.18 -3.44 7.02
N PHE A 102 7.82 -2.30 6.76
CA PHE A 102 7.25 -1.15 6.04
C PHE A 102 8.13 -0.82 4.83
N ILE A 103 7.53 -0.79 3.64
CA ILE A 103 8.24 -0.44 2.40
C ILE A 103 7.80 0.96 1.94
N ASP A 104 8.75 1.89 1.89
CA ASP A 104 8.52 3.23 1.34
C ASP A 104 8.67 3.21 -0.19
N ILE A 105 7.55 3.33 -0.90
CA ILE A 105 7.50 3.48 -2.36
C ILE A 105 7.36 4.95 -2.77
N THR A 106 6.99 5.82 -1.84
CA THR A 106 6.70 7.23 -2.11
C THR A 106 7.98 7.99 -2.44
N THR A 107 9.01 7.85 -1.61
CA THR A 107 10.28 8.58 -1.79
C THR A 107 10.99 8.19 -3.09
N PRO A 108 11.16 6.90 -3.44
CA PRO A 108 11.81 6.52 -4.69
C PRO A 108 11.04 7.01 -5.93
N MET A 109 9.71 6.95 -5.91
CA MET A 109 8.89 7.44 -7.02
C MET A 109 9.01 8.96 -7.24
N LEU A 110 9.11 9.74 -6.16
CA LEU A 110 9.36 11.19 -6.24
C LEU A 110 10.79 11.48 -6.76
N GLY A 111 11.76 10.64 -6.41
CA GLY A 111 13.17 10.79 -6.80
C GLY A 111 13.48 10.47 -8.27
N GLU A 112 12.64 9.71 -8.97
CA GLU A 112 12.86 9.31 -10.38
C GLU A 112 12.85 10.48 -11.38
N GLY A 113 12.30 11.64 -11.00
CA GLY A 113 12.17 12.80 -11.89
C GLY A 113 11.24 12.57 -13.10
N LYS A 114 10.51 11.45 -13.11
CA LYS A 114 9.62 11.00 -14.20
C LYS A 114 8.25 10.58 -13.67
N LEU A 115 7.77 11.19 -12.59
CA LEU A 115 6.52 10.80 -11.93
C LEU A 115 5.34 10.69 -12.91
N ARG A 116 5.22 11.62 -13.87
CA ARG A 116 4.22 11.58 -14.96
C ARG A 116 4.19 10.31 -15.79
N LYS A 117 5.30 9.57 -15.88
CA LYS A 117 5.36 8.28 -16.58
C LYS A 117 4.93 7.13 -15.69
N LEU A 118 5.18 7.24 -14.39
CA LEU A 118 4.82 6.25 -13.40
C LEU A 118 3.34 6.31 -13.03
N LEU A 119 2.68 7.45 -13.26
CA LEU A 119 1.24 7.63 -13.06
C LEU A 119 0.49 7.60 -14.40
N LYS A 120 -0.80 7.22 -14.34
CA LYS A 120 -1.74 7.42 -15.45
C LYS A 120 -2.03 8.91 -15.62
N GLU A 121 -2.74 9.25 -16.69
CA GLU A 121 -3.14 10.62 -16.96
C GLU A 121 -3.99 11.24 -15.84
N ASP A 122 -4.69 10.45 -15.03
CA ASP A 122 -5.42 10.98 -13.87
C ASP A 122 -4.52 11.52 -12.75
N GLY A 123 -3.24 11.13 -12.71
CA GLY A 123 -2.30 11.49 -11.65
C GLY A 123 -2.61 10.84 -10.31
N LEU A 124 -3.46 9.81 -10.29
CA LEU A 124 -3.92 9.10 -9.10
C LEU A 124 -3.51 7.63 -9.10
N GLN A 125 -3.53 7.00 -10.28
CA GLN A 125 -3.27 5.57 -10.43
C GLN A 125 -1.91 5.32 -11.07
N LEU A 126 -1.27 4.20 -10.72
CA LEU A 126 -0.05 3.77 -11.38
C LEU A 126 -0.31 3.44 -12.85
N SER A 127 0.62 3.86 -13.71
CA SER A 127 0.72 3.35 -15.08
C SER A 127 1.28 1.92 -15.07
N ARG A 128 1.33 1.26 -16.23
CA ARG A 128 2.03 -0.04 -16.35
C ARG A 128 3.52 0.07 -15.97
N GLU A 129 4.16 1.19 -16.29
CA GLU A 129 5.55 1.47 -15.91
C GLU A 129 5.66 1.68 -14.40
N GLY A 130 4.69 2.39 -13.80
CA GLY A 130 4.60 2.56 -12.35
C GLY A 130 4.43 1.25 -11.60
N GLU A 131 3.50 0.39 -12.04
CA GLU A 131 3.31 -0.95 -11.47
C GLU A 131 4.61 -1.78 -11.53
N SER A 132 5.28 -1.78 -12.69
CA SER A 132 6.55 -2.48 -12.86
C SER A 132 7.65 -1.92 -11.94
N PHE A 133 7.70 -0.60 -11.77
CA PHE A 133 8.66 0.07 -10.90
C PHE A 133 8.44 -0.33 -9.44
N VAL A 134 7.19 -0.22 -8.95
CA VAL A 134 6.85 -0.55 -7.56
C VAL A 134 7.11 -2.03 -7.27
N ASN A 135 6.74 -2.94 -8.18
CA ASN A 135 7.02 -4.36 -7.97
C ASN A 135 8.53 -4.65 -7.91
N SER A 136 9.34 -4.02 -8.76
CA SER A 136 10.80 -4.16 -8.68
C SER A 136 11.37 -3.61 -7.38
N LEU A 137 10.81 -2.54 -6.84
CA LEU A 137 11.26 -1.95 -5.58
C LEU A 137 10.92 -2.89 -4.42
N ILE A 138 9.70 -3.40 -4.38
CA ILE A 138 9.25 -4.40 -3.41
C ILE A 138 10.20 -5.61 -3.39
N ASP A 139 10.49 -6.19 -4.55
CA ASP A 139 11.37 -7.35 -4.65
C ASP A 139 12.77 -7.08 -4.09
N LYS A 140 13.29 -5.86 -4.28
CA LYS A 140 14.59 -5.44 -3.74
C LYS A 140 14.56 -5.27 -2.23
N GLU A 141 13.54 -4.61 -1.69
CA GLU A 141 13.40 -4.37 -0.26
C GLU A 141 13.17 -5.67 0.52
N LEU A 142 12.32 -6.56 -0.01
CA LEU A 142 12.10 -7.88 0.59
C LEU A 142 13.34 -8.78 0.57
N ALA A 143 14.29 -8.56 -0.35
CA ALA A 143 15.54 -9.30 -0.37
C ALA A 143 16.55 -8.86 0.72
N LEU A 144 16.26 -7.76 1.43
CA LEU A 144 17.11 -7.20 2.49
C LEU A 144 16.64 -7.55 3.91
N ILE A 145 15.42 -8.07 4.06
CA ILE A 145 14.79 -8.44 5.33
C ILE A 145 14.67 -9.96 5.46
#